data_AF-A0A7C2G0Y4-F1
#
_entry.id   AF-A0A7C2G0Y4-F1
#
_cell.length_a   1.000
_cell.length_b   1.000
_cell.length_c   1.000
_cell.angle_alpha   90.00
_cell.angle_beta   90.00
_cell.angle_gamma   90.00
#
_symmetry.space_group_name_H-M   'P 1'
#
loop_
_entity.id
_entity.type
_entity.pdbx_description
1 polymer ?
#
loop_
_entity_poly.entity_id
_entity_poly.type
_entity_poly.pdbx_seq_one_letter_code
_entity_poly.pdbx_strand_id
1 'polypeptide(L)'
;MNSYHGYERREGYHRSYHKPREDYQRQPFRKDYEQRERVLQPQPLGDRCNPLCPFFICNKAALFMLNKPFRGKYMRVAYCRLTGGECIGSDCQYSGCKINALLPDGRCAKALEKKSRHVSDEELFRELQSIEDYDVSEFAR
;
A
#
# COMPACT_ATOMS: atom_id res chain seq x y z
N MET A 1 34.02 68.62 -23.13
CA MET A 1 33.19 67.39 -23.11
C MET A 1 33.41 66.71 -21.76
N ASN A 2 32.37 66.75 -20.92
CA ASN A 2 31.93 65.77 -19.90
C ASN A 2 33.03 64.97 -19.14
N SER A 3 33.06 64.80 -17.81
CA SER A 3 31.99 64.85 -16.80
C SER A 3 32.52 64.37 -15.43
N TYR A 4 31.90 64.86 -14.34
CA TYR A 4 31.68 64.28 -12.99
C TYR A 4 32.91 63.94 -12.10
N HIS A 5 33.20 64.68 -11.01
CA HIS A 5 32.51 64.88 -9.70
C HIS A 5 32.61 63.72 -8.69
N GLY A 6 33.24 64.01 -7.54
CA GLY A 6 32.69 63.71 -6.21
C GLY A 6 33.21 62.46 -5.49
N TYR A 7 34.22 62.64 -4.63
CA TYR A 7 34.49 61.77 -3.48
C TYR A 7 33.59 62.24 -2.33
N GLU A 8 32.73 61.36 -1.80
CA GLU A 8 32.08 61.51 -0.47
C GLU A 8 31.23 60.26 -0.19
N ARG A 9 31.70 59.35 0.66
CA ARG A 9 30.89 58.22 1.14
C ARG A 9 30.40 58.53 2.55
N ARG A 10 29.16 59.02 2.63
CA ARG A 10 28.43 59.38 3.86
C ARG A 10 28.16 58.17 4.76
N GLU A 11 28.38 58.39 6.05
CA GLU A 11 27.87 57.58 7.16
C GLU A 11 26.34 57.62 7.20
N GLY A 12 25.70 56.49 7.49
CA GLY A 12 24.24 56.40 7.56
C GLY A 12 23.79 55.04 8.08
N TYR A 13 23.78 54.87 9.39
CA TYR A 13 23.19 53.74 10.10
C TYR A 13 21.66 53.75 9.92
N HIS A 14 21.11 52.85 9.10
CA HIS A 14 19.67 52.57 9.09
C HIS A 14 19.35 51.38 9.99
N ARG A 15 18.83 51.69 11.19
CA ARG A 15 18.35 50.73 12.18
C ARG A 15 16.94 50.29 11.80
N SER A 16 16.81 49.16 11.10
CA SER A 16 15.50 48.57 10.79
C SER A 16 14.93 47.88 12.05
N TYR A 17 13.84 48.43 12.58
CA TYR A 17 13.08 47.84 13.68
C TYR A 17 12.44 46.52 13.20
N HIS A 18 12.94 45.38 13.69
CA HIS A 18 12.24 44.10 13.57
C HIS A 18 11.03 44.10 14.50
N LYS A 19 9.81 44.05 13.94
CA LYS A 19 8.61 43.70 14.73
C LYS A 19 8.75 42.25 15.22
N PRO A 20 8.51 41.95 16.51
CA PRO A 20 8.43 40.58 16.98
C PRO A 20 7.30 39.85 16.25
N ARG A 21 7.57 38.63 15.76
CA ARG A 21 6.51 37.76 15.23
C ARG A 21 5.67 37.29 16.43
N GLU A 22 4.38 37.61 16.42
CA GLU A 22 3.44 37.05 17.38
C GLU A 22 3.43 35.53 17.24
N ASP A 23 3.70 34.87 18.37
CA ASP A 23 3.74 33.43 18.50
C ASP A 23 2.28 32.91 18.46
N TYR A 24 1.75 32.71 17.24
CA TYR A 24 0.56 31.91 17.06
C TYR A 24 0.92 30.49 17.50
N GLN A 25 0.58 30.17 18.75
CA GLN A 25 0.64 28.84 19.33
C GLN A 25 0.09 27.85 18.32
N ARG A 26 0.98 27.08 17.68
CA ARG A 26 0.60 25.96 16.83
C ARG A 26 -0.11 24.97 17.74
N GLN A 27 -1.44 25.01 17.75
CA GLN A 27 -2.21 23.92 18.33
C GLN A 27 -1.71 22.63 17.66
N PRO A 28 -1.28 21.63 18.44
CA PRO A 28 -0.82 20.39 17.86
C PRO A 28 -2.02 19.76 17.16
N PHE A 29 -1.90 19.60 15.83
CA PHE A 29 -2.91 19.00 14.95
C PHE A 29 -3.03 17.50 15.27
N ARG A 30 -3.57 17.18 16.46
CA ARG A 30 -3.74 15.83 17.02
C ARG A 30 -5.14 15.28 16.75
N LYS A 31 -5.73 15.54 15.59
CA LYS A 31 -7.11 15.12 15.29
C LYS A 31 -7.32 14.20 14.09
N ASP A 32 -6.28 13.82 13.36
CA ASP A 32 -6.44 13.01 12.13
C ASP A 32 -5.82 11.62 12.16
N TYR A 33 -5.04 11.26 13.19
CA TYR A 33 -4.43 9.92 13.25
C TYR A 33 -5.48 8.83 13.52
N GLU A 34 -6.49 9.11 14.35
CA GLU A 34 -7.54 8.14 14.70
C GLU A 34 -8.59 7.98 13.59
N GLN A 35 -8.86 9.01 12.77
CA GLN A 35 -9.78 8.89 11.63
C GLN A 35 -9.17 8.24 10.38
N ARG A 36 -7.84 8.11 10.31
CA ARG A 36 -7.14 7.43 9.21
C ARG A 36 -7.11 5.91 9.32
N GLU A 37 -7.62 5.36 10.41
CA GLU A 37 -7.98 3.95 10.50
C GLU A 37 -9.24 3.64 9.67
N ARG A 38 -9.28 4.14 8.43
CA ARG A 38 -10.02 3.46 7.37
C ARG A 38 -9.47 2.05 7.37
N VAL A 39 -10.20 1.12 8.00
CA VAL A 39 -9.80 -0.27 8.20
C VAL A 39 -9.18 -0.75 6.92
N LEU A 40 -7.86 -0.93 6.90
CA LEU A 40 -7.16 -1.35 5.70
C LEU A 40 -7.75 -2.69 5.31
N GLN A 41 -8.33 -2.78 4.11
CA GLN A 41 -8.94 -4.02 3.63
C GLN A 41 -7.95 -4.76 2.72
N PRO A 42 -7.93 -6.10 2.74
CA PRO A 42 -7.21 -6.88 1.75
C PRO A 42 -7.72 -6.56 0.34
N GLN A 43 -6.80 -6.38 -0.61
CA GLN A 43 -7.12 -6.03 -2.00
C GLN A 43 -6.59 -7.08 -2.98
N PRO A 44 -7.12 -8.32 -2.97
CA PRO A 44 -6.71 -9.35 -3.93
C PRO A 44 -7.12 -9.00 -5.37
N LEU A 45 -6.40 -9.54 -6.34
CA LEU A 45 -6.77 -9.52 -7.76
C LEU A 45 -7.34 -10.90 -8.11
N GLY A 46 -8.67 -11.02 -8.13
CA GLY A 46 -9.33 -12.32 -8.15
C GLY A 46 -9.00 -13.11 -6.88
N ASP A 47 -8.44 -14.32 -7.05
CA ASP A 47 -8.01 -15.16 -5.92
C ASP A 47 -6.56 -14.95 -5.50
N ARG A 48 -5.81 -14.12 -6.23
CA ARG A 48 -4.37 -13.95 -6.01
C ARG A 48 -4.05 -12.70 -5.22
N CYS A 49 -2.95 -12.74 -4.48
CA CYS A 49 -2.42 -11.56 -3.81
C CYS A 49 -1.98 -10.50 -4.83
N ASN A 50 -2.20 -9.24 -4.46
CA ASN A 50 -1.87 -8.07 -5.27
C ASN A 50 -0.64 -7.36 -4.68
N PRO A 51 0.40 -7.06 -5.46
CA PRO A 51 1.54 -6.28 -5.00
C PRO A 51 1.19 -4.88 -4.49
N LEU A 52 0.05 -4.33 -4.93
CA LEU A 52 -0.46 -3.03 -4.48
C LEU A 52 -1.33 -3.10 -3.22
N CYS A 53 -1.63 -4.30 -2.72
CA CYS A 53 -2.41 -4.50 -1.50
C CYS A 53 -1.67 -3.87 -0.30
N PRO A 54 -2.37 -3.17 0.62
CA PRO A 54 -1.74 -2.55 1.79
C PRO A 54 -1.04 -3.54 2.73
N PHE A 55 -1.41 -4.82 2.64
CA PHE A 55 -0.82 -5.90 3.42
C PHE A 55 0.29 -6.67 2.69
N PHE A 56 0.48 -6.46 1.38
CA PHE A 56 1.54 -7.12 0.64
C PHE A 56 2.90 -6.49 1.01
N ILE A 57 3.88 -7.35 1.31
CA ILE A 57 5.21 -6.92 1.73
C ILE A 57 6.30 -7.68 0.97
N CYS A 58 7.49 -7.10 0.99
CA CYS A 58 8.72 -7.77 0.61
C CYS A 58 9.62 -7.86 1.84
N ASN A 59 10.04 -9.07 2.22
CA ASN A 59 10.90 -9.33 3.37
C ASN A 59 12.32 -8.74 3.22
N LYS A 60 12.70 -8.36 1.99
CA LYS A 60 13.95 -7.63 1.68
C LYS A 60 13.78 -6.12 1.60
N ALA A 61 12.60 -5.58 1.93
CA ALA A 61 12.26 -4.16 1.81
C ALA A 61 12.56 -3.56 0.42
N ALA A 62 12.50 -4.40 -0.62
CA ALA A 62 12.80 -4.01 -2.00
C ALA A 62 11.58 -3.47 -2.75
N LEU A 63 10.37 -3.72 -2.23
CA LEU A 63 9.12 -3.28 -2.83
C LEU A 63 8.92 -1.77 -2.63
N PHE A 64 8.64 -1.06 -3.72
CA PHE A 64 8.20 0.33 -3.69
C PHE A 64 7.20 0.61 -4.80
N MET A 65 6.51 1.74 -4.69
CA MET A 65 5.37 2.08 -5.56
C MET A 65 5.70 3.33 -6.36
N LEU A 66 5.50 3.26 -7.67
CA LEU A 66 5.71 4.36 -8.60
C LEU A 66 4.39 4.70 -9.32
N ASN A 67 4.25 5.94 -9.75
CA ASN A 67 3.19 6.35 -10.68
C ASN A 67 3.79 6.37 -12.09
N LYS A 68 3.28 5.55 -13.00
CA LYS A 68 3.69 5.54 -14.41
C LYS A 68 2.55 6.05 -15.30
N PRO A 69 2.83 6.85 -16.34
CA PRO A 69 1.84 7.20 -17.34
C PRO A 69 1.53 5.98 -18.21
N PHE A 70 0.25 5.67 -18.36
CA PHE A 70 -0.26 4.62 -19.22
C PHE A 70 -1.50 5.15 -19.96
N ARG A 71 -1.40 5.26 -21.29
CA ARG A 71 -2.50 5.78 -22.15
C ARG A 71 -3.09 7.10 -21.64
N GLY A 72 -2.23 8.05 -21.26
CA GLY A 72 -2.64 9.37 -20.78
C GLY A 72 -3.14 9.43 -19.33
N LYS A 73 -3.14 8.31 -18.60
CA LYS A 73 -3.51 8.25 -17.17
C LYS A 73 -2.33 7.79 -16.32
N TYR A 74 -2.18 8.33 -15.11
CA TYR A 74 -1.18 7.82 -14.17
C TYR A 74 -1.73 6.60 -13.43
N MET A 75 -0.99 5.50 -13.45
CA MET A 75 -1.32 4.27 -12.73
C MET A 75 -0.23 3.94 -11.71
N ARG A 76 -0.65 3.42 -10.56
CA ARG A 76 0.28 2.91 -9.55
C ARG A 76 0.83 1.57 -10.00
N VAL A 77 2.15 1.42 -9.95
CA VAL A 77 2.87 0.21 -10.32
C VAL A 77 3.82 -0.16 -9.19
N ALA A 78 3.86 -1.45 -8.84
CA ALA A 78 4.80 -2.00 -7.89
C ALA A 78 6.15 -2.27 -8.57
N TYR A 79 7.23 -1.87 -7.93
CA TYR A 79 8.60 -1.98 -8.42
C TYR A 79 9.50 -2.64 -7.38
N CYS A 80 10.57 -3.27 -7.85
CA CYS A 80 11.56 -3.94 -7.02
C CYS A 80 12.92 -3.25 -7.15
N ARG A 81 13.49 -2.79 -6.02
CA ARG A 81 14.81 -2.13 -5.99
C ARG A 81 15.95 -3.06 -6.35
N LEU A 82 15.82 -4.35 -6.03
CA LEU A 82 16.87 -5.34 -6.27
C LEU A 82 17.01 -5.68 -7.75
N THR A 83 15.90 -5.72 -8.49
CA THR A 83 15.92 -6.04 -9.93
C THR A 83 15.89 -4.81 -10.81
N GLY A 84 15.53 -3.64 -10.27
CA GLY A 84 15.32 -2.42 -11.05
C GLY A 84 14.10 -2.48 -11.97
N GLY A 85 13.21 -3.46 -11.77
CA GLY A 85 12.06 -3.73 -12.64
C GLY A 85 10.72 -3.78 -11.89
N GLU A 86 9.67 -4.12 -12.62
CA GLU A 86 8.33 -4.34 -12.05
C GLU A 86 8.33 -5.51 -11.08
N CYS A 87 7.55 -5.39 -10.01
CA CYS A 87 7.43 -6.44 -9.01
C CYS A 87 6.66 -7.63 -9.59
N ILE A 88 7.26 -8.82 -9.54
CA ILE A 88 6.64 -10.09 -9.95
C ILE A 88 5.60 -10.62 -8.95
N GLY A 89 5.34 -9.89 -7.86
CA GLY A 89 4.31 -10.22 -6.88
C GLY A 89 4.55 -11.50 -6.10
N SER A 90 3.52 -12.34 -5.99
CA SER A 90 3.53 -13.57 -5.18
C SER A 90 4.57 -14.59 -5.62
N ASP A 91 5.02 -14.52 -6.87
CA ASP A 91 6.02 -15.46 -7.41
C ASP A 91 7.43 -15.15 -6.88
N CYS A 92 7.60 -14.01 -6.20
CA CYS A 92 8.84 -13.67 -5.51
C CYS A 92 8.98 -14.47 -4.21
N GLN A 93 10.11 -15.16 -4.04
CA GLN A 93 10.47 -15.87 -2.79
C GLN A 93 10.51 -14.97 -1.54
N TYR A 94 10.65 -13.66 -1.72
CA TYR A 94 10.66 -12.68 -0.64
C TYR A 94 9.30 -12.03 -0.40
N SER A 95 8.25 -12.45 -1.11
CA SER A 95 6.89 -11.94 -0.94
C SER A 95 6.29 -12.42 0.38
N GLY A 96 5.39 -11.62 0.93
CA GLY A 96 4.73 -11.91 2.18
C GLY A 96 3.45 -11.10 2.35
N CYS A 97 2.70 -11.43 3.40
CA CYS A 97 1.52 -10.68 3.80
C CYS A 97 1.63 -10.32 5.28
N LYS A 98 1.41 -9.05 5.64
CA LYS A 98 1.42 -8.59 7.04
C LYS A 98 0.43 -9.32 7.95
N ILE A 99 -0.65 -9.84 7.37
CA ILE A 99 -1.70 -10.59 8.07
C ILE A 99 -1.68 -12.08 7.73
N ASN A 100 -0.56 -12.59 7.19
CA ASN A 100 -0.35 -14.00 6.85
C ASN A 100 -1.40 -14.61 5.89
N ALA A 101 -1.97 -13.78 5.01
CA ALA A 101 -2.99 -14.22 4.04
C ALA A 101 -2.41 -14.63 2.67
N LEU A 102 -1.10 -14.57 2.44
CA LEU A 102 -0.48 -15.02 1.20
C LEU A 102 -0.14 -16.52 1.33
N LEU A 103 -0.75 -17.34 0.48
CA LEU A 103 -0.50 -18.77 0.41
C LEU A 103 0.71 -19.08 -0.50
N PRO A 104 1.34 -20.27 -0.35
CA PRO A 104 2.53 -20.65 -1.15
C PRO A 104 2.30 -20.69 -2.67
N ASP A 105 1.05 -20.88 -3.11
CA ASP A 105 0.65 -20.87 -4.52
C ASP A 105 0.33 -19.46 -5.06
N GLY A 106 0.54 -18.43 -4.23
CA GLY A 106 0.27 -17.04 -4.53
C GLY A 106 -1.18 -16.60 -4.33
N ARG A 107 -2.07 -17.51 -3.90
CA ARG A 107 -3.45 -17.15 -3.57
C ARG A 107 -3.56 -16.36 -2.28
N CYS A 108 -4.65 -15.60 -2.14
CA CYS A 108 -4.97 -14.85 -0.94
C CYS A 108 -6.05 -15.57 -0.13
N ALA A 109 -5.73 -15.99 1.10
CA ALA A 109 -6.68 -16.65 2.00
C ALA A 109 -7.96 -15.81 2.22
N LYS A 110 -7.82 -14.47 2.29
CA LYS A 110 -8.98 -13.56 2.41
C LYS A 110 -9.86 -13.48 1.17
N ALA A 111 -9.30 -13.74 -0.02
CA ALA A 111 -10.12 -13.88 -1.22
C ALA A 111 -10.95 -15.17 -1.18
N LEU A 112 -10.34 -16.27 -0.72
CA LEU A 112 -11.00 -17.58 -0.62
C LEU A 112 -12.10 -17.60 0.44
N GLU A 113 -11.86 -17.01 1.62
CA GLU A 113 -12.89 -16.83 2.67
C GLU A 113 -14.11 -16.06 2.15
N LYS A 114 -13.89 -15.04 1.31
CA LYS A 114 -15.00 -14.26 0.75
C LYS A 114 -15.82 -15.11 -0.22
N LYS A 115 -15.17 -16.00 -0.99
CA LYS A 115 -15.85 -16.91 -1.92
C LYS A 115 -16.66 -17.98 -1.21
N SER A 116 -16.13 -18.59 -0.15
CA SER A 116 -16.87 -19.63 0.59
C SER A 116 -18.12 -19.07 1.27
N ARG A 117 -18.11 -17.80 1.71
CA ARG A 117 -19.31 -17.12 2.23
C ARG A 117 -20.43 -16.92 1.20
N HIS A 118 -20.15 -17.08 -0.09
CA HIS A 118 -21.15 -16.98 -1.15
C HIS A 118 -21.76 -18.33 -1.54
N VAL A 119 -21.28 -19.44 -1.00
CA VAL A 119 -21.91 -20.77 -1.14
C VAL A 119 -23.11 -20.81 -0.21
N SER A 120 -24.29 -21.21 -0.70
CA SER A 120 -25.48 -21.32 0.14
C SER A 120 -25.40 -22.56 1.02
N ASP A 121 -26.04 -22.51 2.19
CA ASP A 121 -26.08 -23.65 3.13
C ASP A 121 -26.59 -24.93 2.43
N GLU A 122 -27.62 -24.84 1.57
CA GLU A 122 -28.11 -25.98 0.78
C GLU A 122 -27.06 -26.63 -0.14
N GLU A 123 -26.15 -25.84 -0.74
CA GLU A 123 -25.12 -26.36 -1.63
C GLU A 123 -24.04 -27.09 -0.82
N LEU A 124 -23.70 -26.53 0.35
CA LEU A 124 -22.80 -27.17 1.31
C LEU A 124 -23.37 -28.47 1.88
N PHE A 125 -24.67 -28.50 2.24
CA PHE A 125 -25.34 -29.70 2.75
C PHE A 125 -25.36 -30.83 1.72
N ARG A 126 -25.57 -30.51 0.44
CA ARG A 126 -25.53 -31.53 -0.64
C ARG A 126 -24.14 -32.12 -0.83
N GLU A 127 -23.10 -31.30 -0.77
CA GLU A 127 -21.72 -31.76 -0.90
C GLU A 127 -21.34 -32.70 0.26
N LEU A 128 -21.71 -32.36 1.49
CA LEU A 128 -21.50 -33.22 2.67
C LEU A 128 -22.21 -34.58 2.55
N GLN A 129 -23.48 -34.60 2.14
CA GLN A 129 -24.22 -35.85 1.93
C GLN A 129 -23.53 -36.76 0.91
N SER A 130 -23.01 -36.19 -0.18
CA SER A 130 -22.31 -36.97 -1.21
C SER A 130 -21.02 -37.64 -0.73
N ILE A 131 -20.40 -37.14 0.35
CA ILE A 131 -19.19 -37.71 0.94
C ILE A 131 -19.54 -38.83 1.94
N GLU A 132 -20.65 -38.69 2.68
CA GLU A 132 -21.10 -39.68 3.67
C GLU A 132 -21.65 -40.97 3.05
N ASP A 133 -22.20 -40.88 1.82
CA ASP A 133 -22.74 -42.04 1.09
C ASP A 133 -21.64 -42.98 0.51
N TYR A 134 -20.37 -42.74 0.82
CA TYR A 134 -19.26 -43.61 0.40
C TYR A 134 -19.20 -44.88 1.27
N ASP A 135 -19.69 -45.99 0.73
CA ASP A 135 -19.74 -47.29 1.41
C ASP A 135 -18.33 -47.90 1.58
N VAL A 136 -17.84 -47.87 2.83
CA VAL A 136 -16.58 -48.49 3.27
C VAL A 136 -16.50 -50.00 3.01
N SER A 137 -17.61 -50.65 2.67
CA SER A 137 -17.65 -52.08 2.30
C SER A 137 -16.88 -52.40 1.01
N GLU A 138 -16.58 -51.40 0.17
CA GLU A 138 -15.89 -51.60 -1.12
C GLU A 138 -14.36 -51.77 -0.98
N PHE A 139 -13.75 -51.32 0.12
CA PHE A 139 -12.32 -51.47 0.40
C PHE A 139 -11.93 -52.79 1.10
N ALA A 140 -12.90 -53.63 1.45
CA ALA A 140 -12.69 -54.86 2.21
C ALA A 140 -12.45 -56.11 1.34
N ARG A 141 -12.00 -55.95 0.09
CA ARG A 141 -11.68 -57.06 -0.84
C ARG A 141 -10.18 -57.25 -1.06
#